data_AF-A0A9R0RAI3-F1
#
_entry.id   AF-A0A9R0RAI3-F1
#
_cell.length_a   1.000
_cell.length_b   1.000
_cell.length_c   1.000
_cell.angle_alpha   90.00
_cell.angle_beta   90.00
_cell.angle_gamma   90.00
#
_symmetry.space_group_name_H-M   'P 1'
#
loop_
_entity.id
_entity.type
_entity.pdbx_description
1 polymer ?
#
loop_
_entity_poly.entity_id
_entity_poly.type
_entity_poly.pdbx_seq_one_letter_code
_entity_poly.pdbx_strand_id
1 'polypeptide(L)'
;MCGILAVLGCGDESQGKRVHVLELSRRLKHRGPDWSGLHQVADNYLCHQRLAIIDPASGDQPLYNEDKSIAVAVNGEVYNHEELRARLSGHRFRTGSDCEVIAHLVSHPTHTSLLLLLDI
;
A
#
# COMPACT_ATOMS: atom_id res chain seq x y z
N MET A 1 -11.75 1.11 8.66
CA MET A 1 -10.28 1.05 8.62
C MET A 1 -9.85 -0.21 7.89
N CYS A 2 -8.97 -0.12 6.89
CA CYS A 2 -8.47 -1.23 6.06
C CYS A 2 -7.75 -2.34 6.86
N GLY A 3 -7.37 -3.44 6.21
CA GLY A 3 -6.49 -4.49 6.76
C GLY A 3 -5.22 -4.65 5.94
N ILE A 4 -4.07 -4.90 6.59
CA ILE A 4 -2.79 -5.14 5.92
C ILE A 4 -2.21 -6.45 6.46
N LEU A 5 -1.66 -7.28 5.58
CA LEU A 5 -0.85 -8.44 5.93
C LEU A 5 0.42 -8.41 5.08
N ALA A 6 1.59 -8.45 5.72
CA ALA A 6 2.86 -8.65 5.05
C ALA A 6 3.52 -9.95 5.55
N VAL A 7 4.02 -10.76 4.62
CA VAL A 7 4.81 -11.96 4.92
C VAL A 7 6.11 -11.82 4.15
N LEU A 8 7.25 -11.73 4.85
CA LEU A 8 8.56 -11.49 4.26
C LEU A 8 9.47 -12.70 4.52
N GLY A 9 10.29 -13.06 3.53
CA GLY A 9 11.27 -14.15 3.67
C GLY A 9 10.65 -15.50 4.03
N CYS A 10 9.49 -15.83 3.45
CA CYS A 10 8.82 -17.11 3.71
C CYS A 10 9.64 -18.29 3.17
N GLY A 11 10.43 -18.94 4.02
CA GLY A 11 11.30 -20.08 3.64
C GLY A 11 10.59 -21.42 3.42
N ASP A 12 9.25 -21.46 3.38
CA ASP A 12 8.47 -22.69 3.26
C ASP A 12 8.32 -23.18 1.80
N GLU A 13 9.29 -23.79 1.16
CA GLU A 13 9.28 -24.18 -0.29
C GLU A 13 8.06 -24.98 -0.82
N SER A 14 7.05 -25.26 0.01
CA SER A 14 5.76 -25.77 -0.41
C SER A 14 5.07 -24.89 -1.46
N GLN A 15 4.37 -25.54 -2.40
CA GLN A 15 3.52 -24.85 -3.38
C GLN A 15 2.29 -24.18 -2.75
N GLY A 16 2.01 -24.45 -1.46
CA GLY A 16 0.86 -23.95 -0.72
C GLY A 16 1.01 -22.54 -0.14
N LYS A 17 2.23 -21.97 -0.10
CA LYS A 17 2.54 -20.65 0.51
C LYS A 17 1.50 -19.58 0.15
N ARG A 18 1.30 -19.35 -1.14
CA ARG A 18 0.42 -18.27 -1.64
C ARG A 18 -1.03 -18.46 -1.20
N VAL A 19 -1.53 -19.68 -1.25
CA VAL A 19 -2.90 -20.01 -0.82
C VAL A 19 -3.05 -19.72 0.67
N HIS A 20 -2.07 -20.14 1.48
CA HIS A 20 -2.09 -19.89 2.91
C HIS A 20 -2.03 -18.39 3.24
N VAL A 21 -1.20 -17.62 2.53
CA VAL A 21 -1.16 -16.15 2.69
C VAL A 21 -2.50 -15.50 2.34
N LEU A 22 -3.17 -15.95 1.28
CA LEU A 22 -4.50 -15.46 0.91
C LEU A 22 -5.56 -15.79 1.98
N GLU A 23 -5.51 -17.00 2.56
CA GLU A 23 -6.38 -17.39 3.68
C GLU A 23 -6.17 -16.51 4.91
N LEU A 24 -4.91 -16.24 5.27
CA LEU A 24 -4.56 -15.33 6.36
C LEU A 24 -5.04 -13.90 6.08
N SER A 25 -4.83 -13.40 4.86
CA SER A 25 -5.31 -12.07 4.45
C SER A 25 -6.84 -11.96 4.56
N ARG A 26 -7.57 -13.01 4.17
CA ARG A 26 -9.04 -13.04 4.23
C ARG A 26 -9.59 -12.91 5.65
N ARG A 27 -8.84 -13.31 6.69
CA ARG A 27 -9.24 -13.10 8.09
C ARG A 27 -9.38 -11.62 8.44
N LEU A 28 -8.71 -10.73 7.71
CA LEU A 28 -8.80 -9.27 7.87
C LEU A 28 -9.94 -8.63 7.07
N LYS A 29 -10.75 -9.40 6.32
CA LYS A 29 -11.81 -8.86 5.45
C LYS A 29 -12.86 -8.02 6.19
N HIS A 30 -13.08 -8.29 7.48
CA HIS A 30 -13.98 -7.48 8.32
C HIS A 30 -13.52 -6.01 8.46
N ARG A 31 -12.23 -5.72 8.23
CA ARG A 31 -11.67 -4.37 8.23
C ARG A 31 -11.88 -3.67 6.89
N GLY A 32 -11.68 -4.38 5.79
CA GLY A 32 -11.85 -3.87 4.44
C GLY A 32 -12.71 -4.80 3.59
N PRO A 33 -14.04 -4.62 3.60
CA PRO A 33 -14.97 -5.53 2.92
C PRO A 33 -15.07 -5.29 1.41
N ASP A 34 -14.62 -4.14 0.91
CA ASP A 34 -14.94 -3.65 -0.44
C ASP A 34 -14.04 -4.29 -1.50
N TRP A 35 -12.76 -4.47 -1.20
CA TRP A 35 -11.79 -5.01 -2.15
C TRP A 35 -10.61 -5.72 -1.47
N SER A 36 -9.95 -6.64 -2.18
CA SER A 36 -8.78 -7.38 -1.70
C SER A 36 -7.63 -7.35 -2.71
N GLY A 37 -6.43 -6.98 -2.25
CA GLY A 37 -5.22 -6.90 -3.05
C GLY A 37 -4.09 -7.77 -2.54
N LEU A 38 -3.23 -8.22 -3.46
CA LEU A 38 -2.00 -8.93 -3.16
C LEU A 38 -0.91 -8.55 -4.16
N HIS A 39 0.22 -8.08 -3.65
CA HIS A 39 1.47 -7.96 -4.39
C HIS A 39 2.46 -9.03 -3.89
N GLN A 40 3.18 -9.66 -4.82
CA GLN A 40 4.14 -10.71 -4.50
C GLN A 40 5.45 -10.50 -5.27
N VAL A 41 6.58 -10.59 -4.57
CA VAL A 41 7.93 -10.60 -5.16
C VAL A 41 8.72 -11.73 -4.49
N ALA A 42 9.05 -12.77 -5.28
CA ALA A 42 9.61 -14.02 -4.76
C ALA A 42 8.77 -14.55 -3.58
N ASP A 43 9.39 -14.71 -2.40
CA ASP A 43 8.76 -15.19 -1.18
C ASP A 43 8.26 -14.08 -0.24
N ASN A 44 8.08 -12.87 -0.78
CA ASN A 44 7.53 -11.73 -0.07
C ASN A 44 6.13 -11.42 -0.60
N TYR A 45 5.20 -11.21 0.31
CA TYR A 45 3.80 -10.97 0.04
C TYR A 45 3.32 -9.74 0.79
N LEU A 46 2.60 -8.85 0.10
CA LEU A 46 1.96 -7.68 0.66
C LEU A 46 0.48 -7.68 0.26
N CYS A 47 -0.39 -7.94 1.23
CA CYS A 47 -1.84 -8.02 1.04
C CYS A 47 -2.53 -6.80 1.65
N HIS A 48 -3.64 -6.40 1.04
CA HIS A 48 -4.52 -5.35 1.54
C HIS A 48 -5.98 -5.77 1.48
N GLN A 49 -6.75 -5.38 2.49
CA GLN A 49 -8.20 -5.47 2.54
C GLN A 49 -8.72 -4.03 2.64
N ARG A 50 -9.42 -3.57 1.61
CA ARG A 50 -9.77 -2.15 1.45
C ARG A 50 -11.16 -1.86 1.98
N LEU A 51 -11.26 -0.82 2.79
CA LEU A 51 -12.49 -0.06 3.02
C LEU A 51 -12.36 1.22 2.19
N ALA A 52 -13.16 1.38 1.15
CA ALA A 52 -13.06 2.47 0.19
C ALA A 52 -13.73 3.73 0.73
N ILE A 53 -12.94 4.63 1.32
CA ILE A 53 -13.40 5.94 1.84
C ILE A 53 -13.05 7.05 0.84
N ILE A 54 -11.75 7.27 0.61
CA ILE A 54 -11.23 8.25 -0.35
C ILE A 54 -10.92 7.55 -1.68
N ASP A 55 -11.28 8.22 -2.79
CA ASP A 55 -11.15 7.74 -4.17
C ASP A 55 -11.56 6.26 -4.37
N PRO A 56 -12.84 5.90 -4.19
CA PRO A 56 -13.29 4.51 -4.33
C PRO A 56 -12.97 3.88 -5.69
N ALA A 57 -12.90 4.69 -6.76
CA ALA A 57 -12.74 4.22 -8.12
C ALA A 57 -11.32 3.80 -8.50
N SER A 58 -10.28 4.44 -7.94
CA SER A 58 -8.89 4.13 -8.33
C SER A 58 -7.90 3.87 -7.19
N GLY A 59 -8.30 4.02 -5.92
CA GLY A 59 -7.43 3.85 -4.75
C GLY A 59 -7.19 2.40 -4.28
N ASP A 60 -7.34 1.39 -5.13
CA ASP A 60 -7.09 -0.01 -4.77
C ASP A 60 -5.60 -0.25 -4.47
N GLN A 61 -5.30 -0.99 -3.40
CA GLN A 61 -3.94 -1.14 -2.88
C GLN A 61 -3.45 -2.61 -2.94
N PRO A 62 -2.16 -2.90 -3.19
CA PRO A 62 -1.03 -1.98 -3.02
C PRO A 62 -0.93 -0.86 -4.05
N LEU A 63 -0.52 0.33 -3.60
CA LEU A 63 -0.19 1.48 -4.44
C LEU A 63 1.29 1.41 -4.82
N TYR A 64 1.66 2.05 -5.93
CA TYR A 64 3.01 1.96 -6.48
C TYR A 64 3.51 3.33 -6.91
N ASN A 65 4.83 3.52 -6.88
CA ASN A 65 5.46 4.62 -7.60
C ASN A 65 5.44 4.39 -9.12
N GLU A 66 6.02 5.30 -9.89
CA GLU A 66 5.91 5.37 -11.35
C GLU A 66 6.43 4.11 -12.05
N ASP A 67 7.60 3.64 -11.64
CA ASP A 67 8.27 2.47 -12.21
C ASP A 67 7.90 1.17 -11.49
N LYS A 68 7.04 1.25 -10.45
CA LYS A 68 6.63 0.14 -9.59
C LYS A 68 7.79 -0.54 -8.86
N SER A 69 8.92 0.14 -8.68
CA SER A 69 10.01 -0.33 -7.82
C SER A 69 9.64 -0.29 -6.34
N ILE A 70 8.68 0.57 -5.96
CA ILE A 70 8.12 0.68 -4.62
C ILE A 70 6.65 0.27 -4.63
N ALA A 71 6.25 -0.57 -3.67
CA ALA A 71 4.87 -0.94 -3.40
C ALA A 71 4.51 -0.62 -1.95
N VAL A 72 3.36 0.01 -1.71
CA VAL A 72 2.89 0.37 -0.36
C VAL A 72 1.46 -0.12 -0.14
N ALA A 73 1.18 -0.56 1.08
CA ALA A 73 -0.17 -0.86 1.55
C ALA A 73 -0.39 -0.08 2.85
N VAL A 74 -1.48 0.65 2.93
CA VAL A 74 -1.71 1.71 3.91
C VAL A 74 -3.09 1.55 4.53
N ASN A 75 -3.15 1.83 5.82
CA ASN A 75 -4.34 1.80 6.63
C ASN A 75 -4.32 3.02 7.53
N GLY A 76 -4.91 4.08 7.01
CA GLY A 76 -4.85 5.42 7.55
C GLY A 76 -5.25 6.40 6.46
N GLU A 77 -5.18 7.67 6.80
CA GLU A 77 -5.50 8.79 5.92
C GLU A 77 -4.33 9.77 6.01
N VAL A 78 -3.83 10.26 4.87
CA VAL A 78 -2.76 11.28 4.84
C VAL A 78 -3.41 12.64 4.61
N TYR A 79 -3.71 13.38 5.67
CA TYR A 79 -4.51 14.61 5.58
C TYR A 79 -3.83 15.70 4.76
N ASN A 80 -2.50 15.75 4.77
CA ASN A 80 -1.72 16.72 3.99
C ASN A 80 -1.31 16.21 2.59
N HIS A 81 -1.98 15.19 2.04
CA HIS A 81 -1.59 14.59 0.74
C HIS A 81 -1.58 15.60 -0.41
N GLU A 82 -2.46 16.60 -0.42
CA GLU A 82 -2.50 17.62 -1.48
C GLU A 82 -1.23 18.48 -1.46
N GLU A 83 -0.78 18.91 -0.28
CA GLU A 83 0.47 19.65 -0.10
C GLU A 83 1.67 18.80 -0.55
N LEU A 84 1.70 17.54 -0.14
CA LEU A 84 2.77 16.61 -0.51
C LEU A 84 2.78 16.34 -2.03
N ARG A 85 1.62 16.19 -2.68
CA ARG A 85 1.52 16.07 -4.15
C ARG A 85 2.08 17.29 -4.86
N ALA A 86 1.80 18.49 -4.35
CA ALA A 86 2.35 19.73 -4.93
C ALA A 86 3.88 19.80 -4.83
N ARG A 87 4.47 19.30 -3.73
CA ARG A 87 5.94 19.20 -3.55
C ARG A 87 6.58 18.14 -4.45
N LEU A 88 5.80 17.18 -4.93
CA LEU A 88 6.21 16.07 -5.79
C LEU A 88 5.84 16.34 -7.26
N SER A 89 5.89 17.59 -7.74
CA SER A 89 5.38 17.97 -9.07
C SER A 89 6.05 17.27 -10.27
N GLY A 90 7.20 16.62 -10.09
CA GLY A 90 7.85 15.80 -11.12
C GLY A 90 7.34 14.35 -11.21
N HIS A 91 6.48 13.95 -10.26
CA HIS A 91 5.96 12.60 -10.14
C HIS A 91 4.67 12.37 -10.92
N ARG A 92 4.46 11.13 -11.37
CA ARG A 92 3.23 10.71 -12.06
C ARG A 92 2.39 9.84 -11.15
N PHE A 93 1.42 10.47 -10.51
CA PHE A 93 0.37 9.81 -9.75
C PHE A 93 -0.63 9.12 -10.70
N ARG A 94 -1.09 7.93 -10.31
CA ARG A 94 -2.06 7.10 -11.04
C ARG A 94 -3.43 7.08 -10.40
N THR A 95 -3.55 7.53 -9.16
CA THR A 95 -4.80 7.48 -8.38
C THR A 95 -5.07 8.84 -7.71
N GLY A 96 -6.31 9.01 -7.26
CA GLY A 96 -6.70 10.09 -6.35
C GLY A 96 -6.51 9.75 -4.87
N SER A 97 -5.98 8.57 -4.55
CA SER A 97 -5.75 8.13 -3.17
C SER A 97 -4.79 9.06 -2.43
N ASP A 98 -5.18 9.48 -1.25
CA ASP A 98 -4.34 10.26 -0.31
C ASP A 98 -3.04 9.50 0.01
N CYS A 99 -3.13 8.17 0.11
CA CYS A 99 -2.02 7.29 0.46
C CYS A 99 -0.96 7.10 -0.64
N GLU A 100 -1.22 7.50 -1.90
CA GLU A 100 -0.29 7.26 -3.01
C GLU A 100 1.01 8.06 -2.85
N VAL A 101 0.95 9.22 -2.20
CA VAL A 101 2.14 10.06 -1.91
C VAL A 101 3.24 9.30 -1.19
N ILE A 102 2.89 8.31 -0.36
CA ILE A 102 3.85 7.52 0.39
C ILE A 102 4.76 6.72 -0.55
N ALA A 103 4.23 6.16 -1.64
CA ALA A 103 5.03 5.39 -2.60
C ALA A 103 6.11 6.25 -3.27
N HIS A 104 5.77 7.51 -3.60
CA HIS A 104 6.67 8.46 -4.23
C HIS A 104 7.68 9.08 -3.26
N LEU A 105 7.28 9.32 -2.01
CA LEU A 105 8.17 9.80 -0.95
C LEU A 105 9.24 8.76 -0.59
N VAL A 106 8.85 7.48 -0.47
CA VAL A 106 9.79 6.38 -0.17
C VAL A 106 10.82 6.22 -1.29
N SER A 107 10.44 6.45 -2.56
CA SER A 107 11.38 6.34 -3.68
C SER A 107 12.44 7.45 -3.70
N HIS A 108 12.25 8.53 -2.92
CA HIS A 108 13.17 9.65 -2.79
C HIS A 108 13.73 9.71 -1.37
N PRO A 109 14.81 8.97 -1.06
CA PRO A 109 15.43 9.00 0.25
C PRO A 109 16.10 10.36 0.48
N THR A 110 15.31 11.35 0.89
CA THR A 110 15.81 12.52 1.59
C THR A 110 16.03 12.11 3.06
N HIS A 111 17.01 12.70 3.74
CA HIS A 111 17.35 12.35 5.13
C HIS A 111 16.25 12.64 6.17
N THR A 112 15.06 13.07 5.73
CA THR A 112 13.91 13.37 6.59
C THR A 112 13.04 12.13 6.73
N SER A 113 12.77 11.73 7.97
CA SER A 113 11.85 10.62 8.27
C SER A 113 10.46 10.87 7.68
N LEU A 114 9.86 9.86 7.05
CA LEU A 114 8.47 9.91 6.55
C LEU A 114 7.47 10.36 7.63
N LEU A 115 7.69 9.94 8.88
CA LEU A 115 6.84 10.31 10.02
C LEU A 115 6.86 11.81 10.34
N LEU A 116 7.87 12.56 9.88
CA LEU A 116 7.94 14.01 10.05
C LEU A 116 7.20 14.77 8.93
N LEU A 117 6.87 14.09 7.83
CA LEU A 117 6.23 14.68 6.67
C LEU A 117 4.73 14.41 6.60
N LEU A 118 4.28 13.27 7.12
CA LEU A 118 2.90 12.83 7.03
C LEU A 118 2.07 13.36 8.20
N ASP A 119 0.92 13.96 7.88
CA ASP A 119 -0.15 14.24 8.85
C ASP A 119 -1.16 13.08 8.79
N ILE A 120 -1.18 12.22 9.82
CA ILE A 120 -1.93 10.93 9.87
C ILE A 120 -2.70 10.73 11.17
#